data_AF-A0A934FKD5-F1
#
_entry.id   AF-A0A934FKD5-F1
#
_cell.length_a   1.000
_cell.length_b   1.000
_cell.length_c   1.000
_cell.angle_alpha   90.00
_cell.angle_beta   90.00
_cell.angle_gamma   90.00
#
_symmetry.space_group_name_H-M   'P 1'
#
loop_
_entity.id
_entity.type
_entity.pdbx_description
1 polymer ?
#
loop_
_entity_poly.entity_id
_entity_poly.type
_entity_poly.pdbx_seq_one_letter_code
_entity_poly.pdbx_strand_id
1 'polypeptide(L)'
;MNIIERIWNSSLGKKYVMAITGAGLFVFLIGHLVGNLQVFGPPELINGYAHFLKSKPALIWGARLGLLACVALHILAAVTLHQLNEAARPVGYAGKGAYGASKASQYMLPTGLVIAAFIIYHLAHFTALLP
;
A
#
# COMPACT_ATOMS: atom_id res chain seq x y z
N MET A 1 19.27 21.14 9.68
CA MET A 1 18.23 20.27 9.11
C MET A 1 17.83 19.22 10.12
N ASN A 2 16.55 19.13 10.46
CA ASN A 2 16.03 18.08 11.33
C ASN A 2 15.92 16.74 10.58
N ILE A 3 15.66 15.64 11.29
CA ILE A 3 15.59 14.30 10.70
C ILE A 3 14.47 14.17 9.67
N ILE A 4 13.35 14.88 9.88
CA ILE A 4 12.19 14.89 8.99
C ILE A 4 12.55 15.53 7.64
N GLU A 5 13.25 16.67 7.67
CA GLU A 5 13.76 17.33 6.47
C GLU A 5 14.76 16.47 5.70
N ARG A 6 15.64 15.74 6.40
CA ARG A 6 16.57 14.81 5.74
C ARG A 6 15.85 13.66 5.05
N ILE A 7 14.81 13.10 5.68
CA ILE A 7 14.01 12.03 5.11
C ILE A 7 13.26 12.51 3.87
N TRP A 8 12.65 13.70 3.93
CA TRP A 8 11.83 14.20 2.83
C TRP A 8 12.62 14.86 1.71
N ASN A 9 13.77 15.47 1.96
CA ASN A 9 14.54 16.16 0.91
C ASN A 9 15.55 15.25 0.19
N SER A 10 15.97 14.13 0.80
CA SER A 10 16.87 13.19 0.14
C SER A 10 16.12 12.16 -0.73
N SER A 11 16.78 11.63 -1.76
CA SER A 11 16.26 10.49 -2.54
C SER A 11 16.29 9.19 -1.73
N LEU A 12 17.28 9.04 -0.85
CA LEU A 12 17.44 7.87 0.01
C LEU A 12 16.33 7.79 1.08
N GLY A 13 16.01 8.90 1.73
CA GLY A 13 14.93 8.96 2.71
C GLY A 13 13.56 8.59 2.12
N LYS A 14 13.24 9.08 0.92
CA LYS A 14 12.03 8.67 0.19
C LYS A 14 11.99 7.17 -0.12
N LYS A 15 13.14 6.58 -0.49
CA LYS A 15 13.23 5.12 -0.73
C LYS A 15 12.98 4.33 0.56
N TYR A 16 13.49 4.79 1.70
CA TYR A 16 13.21 4.17 3.00
C TYR A 16 11.73 4.27 3.37
N VAL A 17 11.09 5.43 3.18
CA VAL A 17 9.65 5.59 3.41
C VAL A 17 8.85 4.63 2.53
N MET A 18 9.17 4.56 1.23
CA MET A 18 8.51 3.66 0.29
C MET A 18 8.66 2.19 0.70
N ALA A 19 9.87 1.76 1.10
CA ALA A 19 10.14 0.39 1.50
C ALA A 19 9.43 -0.01 2.80
N ILE A 20 9.51 0.84 3.84
CA ILE A 20 8.92 0.55 5.16
C ILE A 20 7.39 0.51 5.05
N THR A 21 6.79 1.48 4.37
CA THR A 21 5.34 1.51 4.16
C THR A 21 4.87 0.33 3.32
N GLY A 22 5.59 -0.02 2.25
CA GLY A 22 5.28 -1.18 1.41
C GLY A 22 5.37 -2.51 2.17
N ALA A 23 6.41 -2.68 3.00
CA ALA A 23 6.56 -3.87 3.84
C ALA A 23 5.44 -3.98 4.88
N GLY A 24 5.06 -2.88 5.53
CA GLY A 24 3.93 -2.85 6.46
C GLY A 24 2.59 -3.23 5.80
N LEU A 25 2.33 -2.69 4.61
CA LEU A 25 1.14 -3.04 3.82
C LEU A 25 1.13 -4.52 3.43
N PHE A 26 2.28 -5.08 3.05
CA PHE A 26 2.41 -6.48 2.69
C PHE A 26 2.15 -7.42 3.88
N VAL A 27 2.72 -7.12 5.05
CA VAL A 27 2.47 -7.90 6.27
C VAL A 27 0.99 -7.84 6.66
N PHE A 28 0.37 -6.66 6.59
CA PHE A 28 -1.06 -6.53 6.83
C PHE A 28 -1.87 -7.36 5.83
N LEU A 29 -1.52 -7.34 4.54
CA LEU A 29 -2.23 -8.10 3.52
C LEU A 29 -2.21 -9.61 3.81
N ILE A 30 -1.09 -10.16 4.28
CA ILE A 30 -1.01 -11.57 4.70
C ILE A 30 -1.99 -11.84 5.84
N GLY A 31 -1.96 -11.04 6.91
CA GLY A 31 -2.87 -11.22 8.05
C GLY A 31 -4.34 -11.04 7.67
N HIS A 32 -4.62 -10.05 6.82
CA HIS A 32 -5.95 -9.79 6.28
C HIS A 32 -6.45 -10.98 5.45
N LEU A 33 -5.62 -11.53 4.56
CA LEU A 33 -5.96 -12.70 3.78
C LEU A 33 -6.24 -13.90 4.68
N VAL A 34 -5.35 -14.20 5.64
CA VAL A 34 -5.54 -15.31 6.60
C VAL A 34 -6.86 -15.15 7.38
N GLY A 35 -7.20 -13.94 7.81
CA GLY A 35 -8.49 -13.67 8.46
C GLY A 35 -9.68 -13.97 7.55
N ASN A 36 -9.61 -13.58 6.27
CA ASN A 36 -10.69 -13.81 5.30
C ASN A 36 -10.80 -15.27 4.85
N LEU A 37 -9.67 -16.01 4.75
CA LEU A 37 -9.67 -17.42 4.37
C LEU A 37 -10.45 -18.31 5.34
N GLN A 38 -10.74 -17.83 6.55
CA GLN A 38 -11.64 -18.51 7.48
C GLN A 38 -13.06 -18.71 6.91
N VAL A 39 -13.44 -17.98 5.86
CA VAL A 39 -14.70 -18.19 5.12
C VAL A 39 -14.84 -19.60 4.55
N PHE A 40 -13.73 -20.30 4.29
CA PHE A 40 -13.73 -21.67 3.77
C PHE A 40 -13.94 -22.73 4.87
N GLY A 41 -13.98 -22.33 6.14
CA GLY A 41 -14.27 -23.21 7.27
C GLY A 41 -15.72 -23.10 7.75
N PRO A 42 -16.02 -23.68 8.93
CA PRO A 42 -17.30 -23.51 9.59
C PRO A 42 -17.61 -22.03 9.86
N PRO A 43 -18.89 -21.58 9.76
CA PRO A 43 -19.27 -20.18 9.92
C PRO A 43 -18.81 -19.54 11.24
N GLU A 44 -18.65 -20.35 12.28
CA GLU A 44 -18.22 -19.91 13.61
C GLU A 44 -16.82 -19.28 13.60
N LEU A 45 -15.93 -19.71 12.69
CA LEU A 45 -14.58 -19.17 12.58
C LEU A 45 -14.62 -17.70 12.15
N ILE A 46 -15.17 -17.44 10.98
CA ILE A 46 -15.25 -16.08 10.43
C ILE A 46 -16.14 -15.16 11.29
N ASN A 47 -17.24 -15.67 11.83
CA ASN A 47 -18.13 -14.90 12.70
C ASN A 47 -17.47 -14.58 14.04
N GLY A 48 -16.75 -15.54 14.63
CA GLY A 48 -15.99 -15.35 15.87
C GLY A 48 -14.86 -14.32 15.69
N TYR A 49 -14.14 -14.40 14.57
CA TYR A 49 -13.11 -13.43 14.21
C TYR A 49 -13.70 -12.03 13.99
N ALA A 50 -14.81 -11.91 13.25
CA ALA A 50 -15.51 -10.65 13.04
C ALA A 50 -15.99 -10.03 14.36
N HIS A 51 -16.57 -10.84 15.26
CA HIS A 51 -16.99 -10.39 16.60
C HIS A 51 -15.80 -9.92 17.44
N PHE A 52 -14.70 -10.67 17.45
CA PHE A 52 -13.46 -10.28 18.14
C PHE A 52 -12.95 -8.92 17.67
N LEU A 53 -12.92 -8.68 16.35
CA LEU A 53 -12.48 -7.40 15.80
C LEU A 53 -13.47 -6.28 16.17
N LYS A 54 -14.78 -6.49 15.97
CA LYS A 54 -15.81 -5.48 16.25
C LYS A 54 -15.90 -5.12 17.74
N SER A 55 -15.57 -6.04 18.64
CA SER A 55 -15.47 -5.76 20.08
C SER A 55 -14.29 -4.83 20.45
N LYS A 56 -13.35 -4.58 19.54
CA LYS A 56 -12.16 -3.73 19.74
C LYS A 56 -12.12 -2.58 18.73
N PRO A 57 -13.00 -1.56 18.88
CA PRO A 57 -13.09 -0.47 17.92
C PRO A 57 -11.78 0.30 17.75
N ALA A 58 -11.00 0.48 18.82
CA ALA A 58 -9.70 1.14 18.78
C ALA A 58 -8.70 0.38 17.89
N LEU A 59 -8.73 -0.96 17.90
CA LEU A 59 -7.87 -1.78 17.04
C LEU A 59 -8.25 -1.60 15.57
N ILE A 60 -9.54 -1.65 15.23
CA ILE A 60 -10.03 -1.47 13.86
C ILE A 60 -9.67 -0.09 13.33
N TRP A 61 -9.99 0.98 14.08
CA TRP A 61 -9.76 2.34 13.64
C TRP A 61 -8.27 2.69 13.60
N GLY A 62 -7.49 2.20 14.57
CA GLY A 62 -6.03 2.34 14.57
C GLY A 62 -5.40 1.69 13.35
N ALA A 63 -5.77 0.44 13.05
CA ALA A 63 -5.30 -0.25 11.84
C ALA A 63 -5.76 0.49 10.58
N ARG A 64 -7.02 0.92 10.49
CA ARG A 64 -7.57 1.62 9.33
C ARG A 64 -6.82 2.93 9.04
N LEU A 65 -6.67 3.80 10.03
CA LEU A 65 -5.99 5.08 9.87
C LEU A 65 -4.49 4.89 9.61
N GLY A 66 -3.84 3.96 10.31
CA GLY A 66 -2.44 3.63 10.11
C GLY A 66 -2.16 3.10 8.70
N LEU A 67 -3.01 2.20 8.18
CA LEU A 67 -2.87 1.66 6.82
C LEU A 67 -3.14 2.73 5.76
N LEU A 68 -4.14 3.59 5.95
CA LEU A 68 -4.39 4.72 5.06
C LEU A 68 -3.19 5.67 5.00
N ALA A 69 -2.56 5.95 6.16
CA ALA A 69 -1.33 6.73 6.20
C ALA A 69 -0.19 6.02 5.46
N CYS A 70 0.00 4.71 5.65
CA CYS A 70 0.98 3.93 4.92
C CYS A 70 0.75 3.96 3.41
N VAL A 71 -0.49 3.77 2.93
CA VAL A 71 -0.84 3.86 1.51
C VAL A 71 -0.52 5.24 0.95
N ALA A 72 -0.95 6.31 1.64
CA ALA A 72 -0.69 7.68 1.19
C ALA A 72 0.81 7.96 1.10
N LEU A 73 1.58 7.64 2.15
CA LEU A 73 3.03 7.83 2.17
C LEU A 73 3.75 6.99 1.10
N HIS A 74 3.30 5.75 0.88
CA HIS A 74 3.86 4.88 -0.15
C HIS A 74 3.67 5.46 -1.55
N ILE A 75 2.45 5.90 -1.87
CA ILE A 75 2.13 6.51 -3.17
C ILE A 75 2.89 7.83 -3.35
N LEU A 76 2.90 8.70 -2.34
CA LEU A 76 3.63 9.97 -2.42
C LEU A 76 5.13 9.76 -2.66
N ALA A 77 5.75 8.83 -1.94
CA ALA A 77 7.16 8.50 -2.13
C ALA A 77 7.42 7.91 -3.53
N ALA A 78 6.56 7.01 -4.01
CA ALA A 78 6.67 6.40 -5.33
C ALA A 78 6.55 7.44 -6.45
N VAL A 79 5.55 8.31 -6.40
CA VAL A 79 5.33 9.38 -7.40
C VAL A 79 6.51 10.35 -7.40
N THR A 80 6.97 10.79 -6.22
CA THR A 80 8.08 11.73 -6.12
C THR A 80 9.38 11.12 -6.64
N LEU A 81 9.67 9.86 -6.31
CA LEU A 81 10.85 9.17 -6.82
C LEU A 81 10.76 8.95 -8.34
N HIS A 82 9.57 8.65 -8.87
CA HIS A 82 9.37 8.53 -10.30
C HIS A 82 9.67 9.86 -11.02
N GLN A 83 9.12 10.98 -10.53
CA GLN A 83 9.40 12.31 -11.07
C GLN A 83 10.89 12.68 -11.01
N LEU A 84 11.56 12.39 -9.90
CA LEU A 84 13.01 12.62 -9.75
C LEU A 84 13.83 11.78 -10.73
N ASN A 85 13.45 10.52 -10.95
CA ASN A 85 14.13 9.64 -11.89
C ASN A 85 13.94 10.09 -13.35
N GLU A 86 12.74 10.57 -13.71
CA GLU A 86 12.48 11.12 -15.04
C GLU A 86 13.24 12.45 -15.25
N ALA A 87 13.22 13.36 -14.27
CA ALA A 87 13.97 14.62 -14.35
C ALA A 87 15.49 14.42 -14.44
N ALA A 88 16.02 13.39 -13.79
CA ALA A 88 17.44 13.01 -13.89
C ALA A 88 17.79 12.37 -15.25
N ARG A 89 16.80 12.05 -16.09
CA ARG A 89 16.97 11.38 -17.39
C ARG A 89 16.39 12.23 -18.54
N PRO A 90 17.11 13.28 -18.99
CA PRO A 90 16.65 14.15 -20.07
C PRO A 90 16.59 13.47 -21.45
N VAL A 91 17.35 12.39 -21.66
CA VAL A 91 17.31 11.55 -22.87
C VAL A 91 16.80 10.16 -22.50
N GLY A 92 15.74 9.71 -23.16
CA GLY A 92 15.11 8.40 -22.91
C GLY A 92 16.04 7.21 -23.19
N TYR A 93 15.66 6.02 -22.71
CA TYR A 93 16.42 4.80 -22.96
C TYR A 93 16.44 4.43 -24.46
N ALA A 94 17.62 4.09 -24.98
CA ALA A 94 17.74 3.52 -26.31
C ALA A 94 17.26 2.05 -26.31
N GLY A 95 16.23 1.74 -27.12
CA GLY A 95 15.70 0.38 -27.28
C GLY A 95 14.34 0.13 -26.61
N LYS A 96 13.88 -1.14 -26.63
CA LYS A 96 12.58 -1.53 -26.05
C LYS A 96 12.69 -1.62 -24.52
N GLY A 97 12.40 -0.51 -23.85
CA GLY A 97 12.26 -0.42 -22.39
C GLY A 97 13.58 -0.30 -21.62
N ALA A 98 13.49 0.05 -20.34
CA ALA A 98 14.65 0.17 -19.45
C ALA A 98 15.36 -1.19 -19.33
N TYR A 99 16.58 -1.28 -19.86
CA TYR A 99 17.44 -2.46 -19.78
C TYR A 99 17.59 -2.88 -18.30
N GLY A 100 17.12 -4.07 -17.94
CA GLY A 100 17.16 -4.60 -16.56
C GLY A 100 15.88 -4.39 -15.72
N ALA A 101 14.83 -3.75 -16.22
CA ALA A 101 13.56 -3.64 -15.47
C ALA A 101 12.80 -4.99 -15.44
N SER A 102 12.52 -5.49 -14.23
CA SER A 102 11.72 -6.70 -14.04
C SER A 102 10.27 -6.49 -14.50
N LYS A 103 9.56 -7.58 -14.85
CA LYS A 103 8.13 -7.52 -15.19
C LYS A 103 7.29 -6.92 -14.07
N ALA A 104 7.61 -7.24 -12.81
CA ALA A 104 6.95 -6.64 -11.65
C ALA A 104 7.11 -5.11 -11.62
N SER A 105 8.29 -4.60 -11.95
CA SER A 105 8.54 -3.16 -12.06
C SER A 105 7.75 -2.52 -13.20
N GLN A 106 7.69 -3.18 -14.37
CA GLN A 106 6.94 -2.69 -15.54
C GLN A 106 5.44 -2.55 -15.26
N TYR A 107 4.86 -3.46 -14.47
CA TYR A 107 3.44 -3.43 -14.11
C TYR A 107 3.12 -2.72 -12.79
N MET A 108 4.10 -2.08 -12.14
CA MET A 108 3.92 -1.47 -10.82
C MET A 108 2.84 -0.38 -10.81
N LEU A 109 2.85 0.53 -11.79
CA LEU A 109 1.84 1.59 -11.89
C LEU A 109 0.43 1.06 -12.19
N PRO A 110 0.19 0.26 -13.25
CA PRO A 110 -1.16 -0.20 -13.55
C PRO A 110 -1.75 -1.07 -12.44
N THR A 111 -0.96 -1.97 -11.84
CA THR A 111 -1.44 -2.79 -10.72
C THR A 111 -1.69 -1.94 -9.47
N GLY A 112 -0.85 -0.93 -9.21
CA GLY A 112 -1.06 0.03 -8.14
C GLY A 112 -2.36 0.81 -8.27
N LEU A 113 -2.73 1.24 -9.48
CA LEU A 113 -4.01 1.94 -9.74
C LEU A 113 -5.22 1.03 -9.50
N VAL A 114 -5.14 -0.24 -9.94
CA VAL A 114 -6.20 -1.23 -9.66
C VAL A 114 -6.35 -1.45 -8.16
N ILE A 115 -5.23 -1.58 -7.43
CA ILE A 115 -5.25 -1.73 -5.96
C ILE A 115 -5.83 -0.48 -5.29
N ALA A 116 -5.47 0.73 -5.74
CA ALA A 116 -6.01 1.97 -5.19
C ALA A 116 -7.53 2.07 -5.36
N ALA A 117 -8.04 1.75 -6.55
CA ALA A 117 -9.48 1.68 -6.81
C ALA A 117 -10.16 0.62 -5.93
N PHE A 118 -9.55 -0.56 -5.80
CA PHE A 118 -10.05 -1.61 -4.92
C PHE A 118 -10.09 -1.17 -3.45
N ILE A 119 -9.07 -0.48 -2.93
CA ILE A 119 -9.05 0.01 -1.54
C ILE A 119 -10.20 0.99 -1.30
N ILE A 120 -10.44 1.92 -2.24
CA ILE A 120 -11.55 2.88 -2.14
C ILE A 120 -12.89 2.14 -2.08
N TYR A 121 -13.12 1.24 -3.04
CA TYR A 121 -14.33 0.42 -3.08
C TYR A 121 -14.50 -0.41 -1.80
N HIS A 122 -13.45 -1.12 -1.39
CA HIS A 122 -13.44 -2.00 -0.23
C HIS A 122 -13.80 -1.25 1.04
N LEU A 123 -13.20 -0.08 1.28
CA LEU A 123 -13.51 0.74 2.45
C LEU A 123 -14.94 1.28 2.41
N ALA A 124 -15.41 1.69 1.23
CA ALA A 124 -16.77 2.21 1.06
C ALA A 124 -17.82 1.11 1.25
N HIS A 125 -17.62 -0.09 0.70
CA HIS A 125 -18.52 -1.23 0.90
C HIS A 125 -18.65 -1.60 2.39
N PHE A 126 -17.54 -1.67 3.13
CA PHE A 126 -17.57 -2.04 4.56
C PHE A 126 -17.79 -0.87 5.54
N THR A 127 -17.91 0.37 5.06
CA THR A 127 -18.13 1.55 5.93
C THR A 127 -19.40 2.30 5.58
N ALA A 128 -19.63 2.58 4.31
CA ALA A 128 -20.81 3.27 3.79
C ALA A 128 -21.91 2.30 3.32
N LEU A 129 -21.66 0.98 3.38
CA LEU A 129 -22.60 -0.07 2.95
C LEU A 129 -23.08 0.15 1.51
N LEU A 130 -22.14 0.51 0.62
CA LEU A 130 -22.43 0.56 -0.81
C LEU A 130 -22.99 -0.81 -1.26
N PRO A 131 -24.14 -0.82 -1.97
CA PRO A 131 -24.80 -2.05 -2.40
C PRO A 131 -23.92 -2.90 -3.32
#